data_AF-A0A0F8XWH7-F1
#
_entry.id   AF-A0A0F8XWH7-F1
#
_cell.length_a   1.000
_cell.length_b   1.000
_cell.length_c   1.000
_cell.angle_alpha   90.00
_cell.angle_beta   90.00
_cell.angle_gamma   90.00
#
_symmetry.space_group_name_H-M   'P 1'
#
loop_
_entity.id
_entity.type
_entity.pdbx_description
1 polymer ?
#
loop_
_entity_poly.entity_id
_entity_poly.type
_entity_poly.pdbx_seq_one_letter_code
_entity_poly.pdbx_strand_id
1 'polypeptide(L)'
;MYSDFGIQMLGLELTPVEVEAAAGNIKQYVLPVYAEIINWGVYITEDFVAQGTDPVVSINSVDKYSGTVTELDALTLGADNTKLFKGDGSDAEATVIALDTDLDNGHVVRAQAKGASRNLNPGDVISFRKKTAASGAGGAYIPWVMLKMGGVDPTRANVWHEKE
;
A
#
# COMPACT_ATOMS: atom_id res chain seq x y z
N MET A 1 4.72 -20.83 -24.27
CA MET A 1 4.62 -21.14 -22.83
C MET A 1 5.07 -19.88 -22.10
N TYR A 2 4.14 -18.94 -21.86
CA TYR A 2 4.45 -17.69 -21.16
C TYR A 2 4.41 -18.01 -19.67
N SER A 3 5.58 -18.11 -19.04
CA SER A 3 5.68 -18.25 -17.59
C SER A 3 4.97 -17.08 -16.95
N ASP A 4 4.01 -17.34 -16.06
CA ASP A 4 3.45 -16.36 -15.15
C ASP A 4 4.61 -15.67 -14.43
N PHE A 5 4.98 -14.47 -14.88
CA PHE A 5 5.90 -13.62 -14.13
C PHE A 5 5.18 -13.27 -12.82
N GLY A 6 5.78 -13.78 -11.75
CA GLY A 6 5.12 -14.06 -10.48
C GLY A 6 4.60 -12.81 -9.77
N ILE A 7 3.61 -13.06 -8.92
CA ILE A 7 3.20 -12.11 -7.89
C ILE A 7 4.40 -11.88 -6.97
N GLN A 8 4.75 -10.62 -6.74
CA GLN A 8 5.82 -10.20 -5.86
C GLN A 8 5.25 -9.36 -4.71
N MET A 9 5.66 -9.65 -3.48
CA MET A 9 5.39 -8.81 -2.32
C MET A 9 6.63 -8.00 -1.96
N LEU A 10 6.46 -6.70 -1.76
CA LEU A 10 7.51 -5.77 -1.33
C LEU A 10 7.10 -5.14 0.00
N GLY A 11 8.08 -4.74 0.81
CA GLY A 11 7.87 -4.03 2.08
C GLY A 11 7.97 -4.92 3.31
N LEU A 12 7.76 -6.23 3.16
CA LEU A 12 7.85 -7.19 4.27
C LEU A 12 9.28 -7.35 4.83
N GLU A 13 10.29 -6.98 4.06
CA GLU A 13 11.69 -6.97 4.50
C GLU A 13 12.06 -5.73 5.33
N LEU A 14 11.14 -4.78 5.50
CA LEU A 14 11.39 -3.54 6.23
C LEU A 14 11.36 -3.79 7.74
N THR A 15 12.19 -3.03 8.44
CA THR A 15 12.04 -2.86 9.89
C THR A 15 10.72 -2.13 10.18
N PRO A 16 10.03 -2.47 11.28
CA PRO A 16 8.85 -1.72 11.71
C PRO A 16 9.08 -0.21 11.76
N VAL A 17 8.08 0.53 11.29
CA VAL A 17 8.03 1.98 11.34
C VAL A 17 7.19 2.36 12.54
N GLU A 18 7.82 3.00 13.53
CA GLU A 18 7.12 3.55 14.69
C GLU A 18 6.07 4.57 14.25
N VAL A 19 4.88 4.54 14.85
CA VAL A 19 3.79 5.46 14.50
C VAL A 19 4.07 6.90 14.91
N GLU A 20 5.07 7.15 15.76
CA GLU A 20 5.50 8.48 16.21
C GLU A 20 6.64 9.07 15.37
N ALA A 21 7.32 8.25 14.55
CA ALA A 21 8.39 8.70 13.66
C ALA A 21 7.93 9.87 12.77
N ALA A 22 8.82 10.82 12.48
CA ALA A 22 8.49 11.98 11.65
C ALA A 22 7.98 11.58 10.26
N ALA A 23 7.14 12.44 9.67
CA ALA A 23 6.69 12.27 8.29
C ALA A 23 7.89 12.25 7.32
N GLY A 24 7.86 11.35 6.34
CA GLY A 24 8.99 11.13 5.46
C GLY A 24 8.85 9.92 4.56
N ASN A 25 9.88 9.71 3.74
CA ASN A 25 9.99 8.50 2.91
C ASN A 25 10.40 7.32 3.80
N ILE A 26 9.69 6.21 3.69
CA ILE A 26 10.02 4.95 4.38
C ILE A 26 10.96 4.13 3.48
N LYS A 27 10.51 3.81 2.26
CA LYS A 27 11.28 3.04 1.28
C LYS A 27 10.82 3.34 -0.13
N GLN A 28 11.74 3.16 -1.08
CA GLN A 28 11.47 3.25 -2.52
C GLN A 28 11.90 1.96 -3.23
N TYR A 29 11.13 1.57 -4.24
CA TYR A 29 11.37 0.42 -5.12
C TYR A 29 11.26 0.85 -6.57
N VAL A 30 12.33 0.65 -7.34
CA VAL A 30 12.33 0.93 -8.78
C VAL A 30 11.78 -0.30 -9.49
N LEU A 31 10.78 -0.09 -10.36
CA LEU A 31 10.21 -1.18 -11.15
C LEU A 31 11.02 -1.40 -12.44
N PRO A 32 11.58 -2.59 -12.67
CA PRO A 32 12.33 -2.87 -13.90
C PRO A 32 11.43 -3.17 -15.11
N VAL A 33 10.16 -3.49 -14.86
CA VAL A 33 9.15 -3.91 -15.85
C VAL A 33 7.79 -3.32 -15.52
N TYR A 34 6.82 -3.47 -16.41
CA TYR A 34 5.42 -3.15 -16.11
C TYR A 34 4.94 -3.95 -14.90
N ALA A 35 4.21 -3.29 -14.01
CA ALA A 35 3.65 -3.92 -12.83
C ALA A 35 2.20 -3.47 -12.61
N GLU A 36 1.41 -4.35 -12.02
CA GLU A 36 0.06 -4.03 -11.55
C GLU A 36 0.03 -4.16 -10.02
N ILE A 37 -0.37 -3.09 -9.32
CA ILE A 37 -0.68 -3.18 -7.89
C ILE A 37 -1.99 -3.94 -7.74
N ILE A 38 -1.89 -5.16 -7.22
CA ILE A 38 -3.04 -6.00 -6.88
C ILE A 38 -3.61 -5.56 -5.53
N ASN A 39 -2.74 -5.26 -4.57
CA ASN A 39 -3.15 -4.90 -3.21
C ASN A 39 -2.01 -4.22 -2.45
N TRP A 40 -2.35 -3.47 -1.40
CA TRP A 40 -1.38 -2.91 -0.47
C TRP A 40 -2.01 -2.62 0.91
N GLY A 41 -1.16 -2.47 1.92
CA GLY A 41 -1.62 -2.17 3.27
C GLY A 41 -0.47 -2.13 4.27
N VAL A 42 -0.79 -2.42 5.53
CA VAL A 42 0.18 -2.56 6.61
C VAL A 42 -0.06 -3.83 7.42
N TYR A 43 1.02 -4.35 8.00
CA TYR A 43 0.99 -5.26 9.15
C TYR A 43 1.29 -4.45 10.40
N ILE A 44 0.44 -4.54 11.41
CA ILE A 44 0.69 -3.96 12.73
C ILE A 44 1.63 -4.91 13.47
N THR A 45 2.76 -4.40 13.94
CA THR A 45 3.81 -5.22 14.58
C THR A 45 3.96 -4.95 16.07
N GLU A 46 3.44 -3.83 16.53
CA GLU A 46 3.33 -3.47 17.94
C GLU A 46 2.00 -2.76 18.14
N ASP A 47 1.40 -3.00 19.31
CA ASP A 47 0.11 -2.43 19.66
C ASP A 47 0.17 -0.90 19.79
N PHE A 48 -0.90 -0.24 19.35
CA PHE A 48 -1.03 1.20 19.49
C PHE A 48 -2.46 1.69 19.58
N VAL A 49 -2.62 2.74 20.38
CA VAL A 49 -3.87 3.49 20.51
C VAL A 49 -3.66 4.83 19.82
N ALA A 50 -4.39 5.10 18.74
CA ALA A 50 -4.28 6.41 18.11
C ALA A 50 -4.77 7.51 19.07
N GLN A 51 -3.86 8.40 19.47
CA GLN A 51 -4.19 9.56 20.31
C GLN A 51 -3.93 10.85 19.53
N GLY A 52 -4.98 11.67 19.37
CA GLY A 52 -4.88 12.97 18.72
C GLY A 52 -4.87 12.90 17.19
N THR A 53 -3.69 12.74 16.58
CA THR A 53 -3.55 12.67 15.11
C THR A 53 -3.27 11.25 14.67
N ASP A 54 -4.09 10.73 13.76
CA ASP A 54 -3.86 9.40 13.22
C ASP A 54 -2.61 9.36 12.33
N PRO A 55 -1.74 8.35 12.49
CA PRO A 55 -0.66 8.09 11.55
C PRO A 55 -1.23 7.70 10.18
N VAL A 56 -0.80 8.41 9.15
CA VAL A 56 -1.18 8.14 7.76
C VAL A 56 0.02 7.61 7.02
N VAL A 57 -0.12 6.43 6.42
CA VAL A 57 0.85 5.85 5.49
C VAL A 57 0.28 5.93 4.08
N SER A 58 1.13 6.11 3.08
CA SER A 58 0.73 6.21 1.68
C SER A 58 1.67 5.43 0.80
N ILE A 59 1.11 4.96 -0.32
CA ILE A 59 1.86 4.45 -1.45
C ILE A 59 1.78 5.47 -2.59
N ASN A 60 2.94 5.84 -3.11
CA ASN A 60 3.08 6.84 -4.15
C ASN A 60 3.80 6.23 -5.35
N SER A 61 3.49 6.75 -6.54
CA SER A 61 4.34 6.61 -7.71
C SER A 61 5.22 7.84 -7.82
N VAL A 62 6.48 7.64 -8.17
CA VAL A 62 7.39 8.73 -8.53
C VAL A 62 7.82 8.52 -9.96
N ASP A 63 7.52 9.50 -10.80
CA ASP A 63 8.07 9.56 -12.15
C ASP A 63 9.57 9.88 -12.05
N LYS A 64 10.41 8.95 -12.48
CA LYS A 64 11.86 9.07 -12.39
C LYS A 64 12.44 10.23 -13.22
N TYR A 65 11.73 10.70 -14.25
CA TYR A 65 12.22 11.76 -15.14
C TYR A 65 11.84 13.15 -14.63
N SER A 66 10.61 13.31 -14.14
CA SER A 66 10.13 14.61 -13.64
C SER A 66 10.32 14.79 -12.13
N GLY A 67 10.54 13.71 -11.38
CA GLY A 67 10.54 13.71 -9.92
C GLY A 67 9.15 13.91 -9.30
N THR A 68 8.10 13.93 -10.13
CA THR A 68 6.72 14.14 -9.68
C THR A 68 6.29 12.97 -8.82
N VAL A 69 5.87 13.26 -7.59
CA VAL A 69 5.31 12.29 -6.65
C VAL A 69 3.79 12.35 -6.74
N THR A 70 3.18 11.29 -7.24
CA THR A 70 1.73 11.14 -7.29
C THR A 70 1.32 10.17 -6.21
N GLU A 71 0.49 10.62 -5.27
CA GLU A 71 -0.17 9.70 -4.35
C GLU A 71 -1.09 8.77 -5.12
N LEU A 72 -0.83 7.48 -4.97
CA LEU A 72 -1.75 6.47 -5.45
C LEU A 72 -2.84 6.34 -4.40
N ASP A 73 -2.47 5.95 -3.18
CA ASP A 73 -3.43 5.63 -2.14
C ASP A 73 -2.86 5.94 -0.76
N ALA A 74 -3.73 6.11 0.23
CA ALA A 74 -3.37 6.42 1.60
C ALA A 74 -4.23 5.64 2.59
N LEU A 75 -3.62 5.27 3.72
CA LEU A 75 -4.22 4.53 4.81
C LEU A 75 -3.99 5.29 6.11
N THR A 76 -5.08 5.74 6.70
CA THR A 76 -5.10 6.36 8.03
C THR A 76 -5.28 5.26 9.07
N LEU A 77 -4.27 5.02 9.90
CA LEU A 77 -4.31 4.01 10.95
C LEU A 77 -4.78 4.69 12.24
N GLY A 78 -6.07 4.62 12.53
CA GLY A 78 -6.68 5.28 13.67
C GLY A 78 -7.88 4.50 14.18
N ALA A 79 -8.06 4.46 15.50
CA ALA A 79 -9.19 3.77 16.12
C ALA A 79 -10.56 4.34 15.67
N ASP A 80 -10.62 5.63 15.31
CA ASP A 80 -11.86 6.26 14.82
C ASP A 80 -12.11 6.06 13.32
N ASN A 81 -11.20 5.39 12.60
CA ASN A 81 -11.36 5.17 11.17
C ASN A 81 -12.29 3.98 10.90
N THR A 82 -13.56 4.31 10.69
CA THR A 82 -14.66 3.38 10.32
C THR A 82 -14.46 2.58 9.03
N LYS A 83 -13.40 2.88 8.27
CA LYS A 83 -13.03 2.17 7.03
C LYS A 83 -11.84 1.23 7.21
N LEU A 84 -11.32 1.07 8.43
CA LEU A 84 -10.31 0.06 8.71
C LEU A 84 -11.01 -1.28 9.00
N PHE A 85 -10.52 -2.32 8.35
CA PHE A 85 -11.04 -3.66 8.50
C PHE A 85 -9.90 -4.66 8.69
N LYS A 86 -10.13 -5.68 9.53
CA LYS A 86 -9.25 -6.86 9.64
C LYS A 86 -9.68 -7.89 8.59
N GLY A 87 -8.72 -8.46 7.87
CA GLY A 87 -8.93 -9.60 6.96
C GLY A 87 -9.19 -9.22 5.49
N ASP A 88 -9.31 -10.25 4.64
CA ASP A 88 -9.45 -10.14 3.18
C ASP A 88 -10.75 -10.72 2.62
N GLY A 89 -11.71 -10.97 3.50
CA GLY A 89 -13.02 -11.50 3.14
C GLY A 89 -13.91 -10.51 2.39
N SER A 90 -15.11 -10.97 2.03
CA SER A 90 -16.20 -10.10 1.60
C SER A 90 -16.51 -9.02 2.65
N ASP A 91 -17.20 -7.92 2.30
CA ASP A 91 -17.58 -6.86 3.27
C ASP A 91 -18.33 -7.41 4.51
N ALA A 92 -18.91 -8.62 4.41
CA ALA A 92 -19.56 -9.34 5.50
C ALA A 92 -18.60 -10.06 6.47
N GLU A 93 -17.36 -10.30 6.05
CA GLU A 93 -16.27 -10.93 6.82
C GLU A 93 -15.23 -9.90 7.30
N ALA A 94 -15.24 -8.71 6.71
CA ALA A 94 -14.42 -7.58 7.10
C ALA A 94 -14.89 -7.06 8.47
N THR A 95 -14.11 -7.30 9.53
CA THR A 95 -14.43 -6.79 10.87
C THR A 95 -13.97 -5.34 10.97
N VAL A 96 -14.92 -4.42 11.12
CA VAL A 96 -14.66 -2.99 11.34
C VAL A 96 -13.80 -2.83 12.58
N ILE A 97 -12.63 -2.23 12.42
CA ILE A 97 -11.68 -1.96 13.49
C ILE A 97 -12.11 -0.77 14.34
N ALA A 98 -13.09 0.03 13.92
CA ALA A 98 -13.46 1.26 14.61
C ALA A 98 -14.12 1.11 16.00
N LEU A 99 -14.28 -0.12 16.49
CA LEU A 99 -14.67 -0.40 17.88
C LEU A 99 -13.50 -0.92 18.72
N ASP A 100 -12.34 -1.09 18.09
CA ASP A 100 -11.10 -1.57 18.68
C ASP A 100 -10.25 -0.37 19.07
N THR A 101 -10.20 -0.08 20.37
CA THR A 101 -9.50 1.11 20.89
C THR A 101 -7.98 0.97 20.82
N ASP A 102 -7.48 -0.27 20.75
CA ASP A 102 -6.09 -0.70 20.72
C ASP A 102 -5.87 -1.61 19.51
N LEU A 103 -5.03 -1.14 18.58
CA LEU A 103 -4.73 -1.90 17.38
C LEU A 103 -3.70 -2.99 17.70
N ASP A 104 -4.18 -4.21 17.97
CA ASP A 104 -3.25 -5.29 18.34
C ASP A 104 -2.21 -5.61 17.26
N ASN A 105 -1.08 -6.12 17.74
CA ASN A 105 -0.04 -6.74 16.93
C ASN A 105 -0.58 -7.94 16.13
N GLY A 106 -0.19 -8.02 14.86
CA GLY A 106 -0.58 -9.08 13.92
C GLY A 106 -1.76 -8.70 13.04
N HIS A 107 -2.43 -7.58 13.29
CA HIS A 107 -3.49 -7.10 12.42
C HIS A 107 -2.97 -6.70 11.05
N VAL A 108 -3.67 -7.16 10.01
CA VAL A 108 -3.44 -6.75 8.63
C VAL A 108 -4.54 -5.78 8.24
N VAL A 109 -4.13 -4.56 7.87
CA VAL A 109 -5.05 -3.52 7.43
C VAL A 109 -4.77 -3.18 5.98
N ARG A 110 -5.80 -3.31 5.13
CA ARG A 110 -5.72 -3.05 3.69
C ARG A 110 -6.33 -1.69 3.37
N ALA A 111 -5.72 -0.95 2.45
CA ALA A 111 -6.23 0.37 2.05
C ALA A 111 -6.96 0.32 0.70
N GLN A 112 -6.55 -0.59 -0.18
CA GLN A 112 -7.09 -0.68 -1.53
C GLN A 112 -8.46 -1.35 -1.53
N ALA A 113 -9.42 -0.72 -2.21
CA ALA A 113 -10.73 -1.31 -2.45
C ALA A 113 -10.58 -2.62 -3.24
N LYS A 114 -11.39 -3.63 -2.88
CA LYS A 114 -11.38 -4.93 -3.55
C LYS A 114 -11.56 -4.77 -5.06
N GLY A 115 -10.60 -5.28 -5.83
CA GLY A 115 -10.65 -5.26 -7.29
C GLY A 115 -10.30 -3.93 -7.95
N ALA A 116 -10.00 -2.87 -7.20
CA ALA A 116 -9.24 -1.75 -7.77
C ALA A 116 -7.86 -2.28 -8.16
N SER A 117 -7.32 -1.92 -9.32
CA SER A 117 -5.92 -2.19 -9.66
C SER A 117 -5.27 -0.98 -10.31
N ARG A 118 -3.95 -0.88 -10.20
CA ARG A 118 -3.18 0.27 -10.71
C ARG A 118 -1.99 -0.22 -11.52
N ASN A 119 -1.94 0.16 -12.79
CA ASN A 119 -0.84 -0.17 -13.68
C ASN A 119 0.29 0.85 -13.54
N LEU A 120 1.52 0.35 -13.53
CA LEU A 120 2.76 1.11 -13.41
C LEU A 120 3.70 0.75 -14.56
N ASN A 121 4.45 1.75 -15.02
CA ASN A 121 5.37 1.63 -16.14
C ASN A 121 6.77 1.20 -15.68
N PRO A 122 7.58 0.61 -16.58
CA PRO A 122 8.99 0.36 -16.33
C PRO A 122 9.72 1.67 -16.00
N GLY A 123 10.43 1.68 -14.88
CA GLY A 123 11.14 2.84 -14.36
C GLY A 123 10.34 3.71 -13.40
N ASP A 124 9.03 3.47 -13.23
CA ASP A 124 8.29 4.09 -12.14
C ASP A 124 8.87 3.63 -10.80
N VAL A 125 8.87 4.52 -9.83
CA VAL A 125 9.33 4.21 -8.47
C VAL A 125 8.12 4.16 -7.55
N ILE A 126 7.90 3.01 -6.92
CA ILE A 126 6.95 2.88 -5.83
C ILE A 126 7.61 3.40 -4.56
N SER A 127 6.94 4.31 -3.85
CA SER A 127 7.42 4.85 -2.58
C SER A 127 6.39 4.59 -1.49
N PHE A 128 6.82 3.96 -0.40
CA PHE A 128 6.10 4.03 0.87
C PHE A 128 6.48 5.31 1.59
N ARG A 129 5.48 6.05 2.06
CA ARG A 129 5.68 7.32 2.76
C ARG A 129 4.79 7.40 3.98
N LYS A 130 5.36 7.91 5.06
CA LYS A 130 4.60 8.35 6.23
C LYS A 130 4.22 9.80 6.06
N LYS A 131 2.93 10.10 6.04
CA LYS A 131 2.38 11.45 5.84
C LYS A 131 2.25 12.22 7.15
N THR A 132 1.79 11.57 8.19
CA THR A 132 1.58 12.16 9.52
C THR A 132 2.20 11.27 10.58
N ALA A 133 2.79 11.90 11.59
CA ALA A 133 3.19 11.22 12.81
C ALA A 133 2.01 11.20 13.79
N ALA A 134 1.86 10.10 14.52
CA ALA A 134 0.99 10.01 15.68
C ALA A 134 1.66 10.69 16.88
N SER A 135 0.86 11.23 17.79
CA SER A 135 1.34 11.80 19.05
C SER A 135 0.90 10.95 20.23
N GLY A 136 1.82 10.33 20.97
CA GLY A 136 1.51 9.60 22.20
C GLY A 136 0.81 8.26 22.00
N ALA A 137 0.90 7.68 20.80
CA ALA A 137 0.17 6.47 20.42
C ALA A 137 0.93 5.17 20.77
N GLY A 138 2.26 5.21 20.92
CA GLY A 138 3.12 4.01 20.99
C GLY A 138 2.99 3.13 19.73
N GLY A 139 3.86 2.14 19.54
CA GLY A 139 3.69 1.08 18.54
C GLY A 139 4.18 1.34 17.10
N ALA A 140 4.00 0.34 16.23
CA ALA A 140 4.71 0.25 14.95
C ALA A 140 4.01 -0.63 13.91
N TYR A 141 4.33 -0.40 12.63
CA TYR A 141 3.78 -1.16 11.50
C TYR A 141 4.81 -1.40 10.38
N ILE A 142 4.55 -2.37 9.52
CA ILE A 142 5.30 -2.63 8.29
C ILE A 142 4.38 -2.43 7.08
N PRO A 143 4.64 -1.43 6.21
CA PRO A 143 3.89 -1.28 4.97
C PRO A 143 4.28 -2.34 3.95
N TRP A 144 3.32 -2.76 3.13
CA TRP A 144 3.54 -3.76 2.10
C TRP A 144 2.70 -3.48 0.85
N VAL A 145 3.16 -4.01 -0.28
CA VAL A 145 2.45 -3.98 -1.57
C VAL A 145 2.62 -5.32 -2.27
N MET A 146 1.55 -5.80 -2.89
CA MET A 146 1.50 -6.97 -3.74
C MET A 146 1.37 -6.54 -5.20
N LEU A 147 2.32 -6.97 -6.01
CA LEU A 147 2.47 -6.60 -7.40
C LEU A 147 2.39 -7.82 -8.29
N LYS A 148 1.73 -7.71 -9.44
CA LYS A 148 1.92 -8.64 -10.55
C LYS A 148 3.00 -8.09 -11.48
N MET A 149 4.13 -8.79 -11.56
CA MET A 149 5.25 -8.36 -12.41
C MET A 149 5.07 -8.85 -13.84
N GLY A 150 5.45 -8.03 -14.83
CA GLY A 150 5.29 -8.39 -16.24
C GLY A 150 3.88 -8.13 -16.77
N GLY A 151 3.22 -7.08 -16.27
CA GLY A 151 1.90 -6.64 -16.71
C GLY A 151 1.85 -6.21 -18.19
N VAL A 152 0.64 -6.00 -18.70
CA VAL A 152 0.40 -5.53 -20.07
C VAL A 152 0.79 -4.06 -20.16
N ASP A 153 1.55 -3.68 -21.18
CA ASP A 153 1.82 -2.28 -21.51
C ASP A 153 0.48 -1.53 -21.67
N PRO A 154 0.17 -0.53 -20.82
CA PRO A 154 -1.12 0.14 -20.82
C PRO A 154 -1.37 0.99 -22.09
N THR A 155 -0.34 1.17 -22.93
CA THR A 155 -0.45 1.83 -24.24
C THR A 155 -0.73 0.86 -25.38
N ARG A 156 -0.67 -0.46 -25.14
CA ARG A 156 -1.01 -1.44 -26.18
C ARG A 156 -2.51 -1.39 -26.46
N ALA A 157 -2.85 -0.98 -27.67
CA ALA A 157 -4.20 -1.07 -28.19
C ALA A 157 -4.68 -2.54 -28.19
N ASN A 158 -5.85 -2.80 -27.59
CA ASN A 158 -6.53 -4.09 -27.66
C ASN A 158 -7.16 -4.36 -29.03
N VAL A 159 -6.99 -3.45 -29.99
CA VAL A 159 -7.56 -3.55 -31.33
C VAL A 159 -6.47 -4.03 -32.27
N TRP A 160 -6.61 -5.26 -32.76
CA TRP A 160 -5.86 -5.71 -33.92
C TRP A 160 -6.30 -4.84 -35.09
N HIS A 161 -5.42 -3.97 -35.59
CA HIS A 161 -5.61 -3.43 -36.93
C HIS A 161 -5.40 -4.60 -37.89
N GLU A 162 -6.50 -5.18 -38.37
CA GLU A 162 -6.43 -5.99 -39.59
C GLU A 162 -5.79 -5.10 -40.66
N LYS A 163 -4.73 -5.64 -41.26
CA LYS A 163 -3.94 -4.99 -42.29
C LYS A 163 -4.86 -4.58 -43.44
N GLU A 164 -4.99 -3.29 -43.72
CA GLU A 164 -5.49 -2.79 -45.01
C GLU A 164 -4.53 -3.18 -46.16
#